data_AF-A0A0Q8MZM9-F1
#
_entry.id   AF-A0A0Q8MZM9-F1
#
_cell.length_a   1.000
_cell.length_b   1.000
_cell.length_c   1.000
_cell.angle_alpha   90.00
_cell.angle_beta   90.00
_cell.angle_gamma   90.00
#
_symmetry.space_group_name_H-M   'P 1'
#
loop_
_entity.id
_entity.type
_entity.pdbx_description
1 polymer ?
#
loop_
_entity_poly.entity_id
_entity_poly.type
_entity_poly.pdbx_seq_one_letter_code
_entity_poly.pdbx_strand_id
1 'polypeptide(L)'
;MAALLACGCVSLAEVSDWPAAQDYIAEKSCSLSAEPARCRTTRDTWIDTYHKATLGNFESQHRVAICLSTGCDGAITENRMFGCAWQKTIVGSRHPEYAAADNDDVAKFCGEEWLDNADRQTARDQAEVFLTLLGISK
;
A
#
# COMPACT_ATOMS: atom_id res chain seq x y z
N MET A 1 -2.39 13.91 -53.40
CA MET A 1 -2.98 14.31 -52.11
C MET A 1 -2.11 13.70 -51.03
N ALA A 2 -1.30 14.54 -50.37
CA ALA A 2 -0.44 14.11 -49.28
C ALA A 2 -1.28 13.98 -48.01
N ALA A 3 -1.40 12.77 -47.48
CA ALA A 3 -2.00 12.54 -46.18
C ALA A 3 -0.98 12.90 -45.11
N LEU A 4 -1.24 13.98 -44.37
CA LEU A 4 -0.51 14.33 -43.15
C LEU A 4 -0.91 13.33 -42.07
N LEU A 5 -0.05 12.35 -41.80
CA LEU A 5 -0.12 11.54 -40.59
C LEU A 5 0.30 12.43 -39.42
N ALA A 6 -0.69 12.95 -38.69
CA ALA A 6 -0.46 13.58 -37.41
C ALA A 6 0.03 12.49 -36.43
N CYS A 7 1.33 12.45 -36.16
CA CYS A 7 1.86 11.82 -34.96
C CYS A 7 1.31 12.57 -33.75
N GLY A 8 0.17 12.13 -33.24
CA GLY A 8 -0.29 12.53 -31.92
C GLY A 8 0.74 12.04 -30.91
N CYS A 9 1.52 12.97 -30.36
CA CYS A 9 2.32 12.73 -29.16
C CYS A 9 1.35 12.49 -28.01
N VAL A 10 0.90 11.24 -27.84
CA VAL A 10 0.39 10.80 -26.55
C VAL A 10 1.61 10.83 -25.64
N SER A 11 1.71 11.85 -24.81
CA SER A 11 2.60 11.80 -23.65
C SER A 11 2.19 10.55 -22.88
N LEU A 12 3.02 9.50 -22.92
CA LEU A 12 2.96 8.44 -21.91
C LEU A 12 3.26 9.12 -20.58
N ALA A 13 2.23 9.69 -19.95
CA ALA A 13 2.24 9.76 -18.51
C ALA A 13 2.28 8.31 -18.07
N GLU A 14 3.43 7.91 -17.51
CA GLU A 14 3.61 6.61 -16.90
C GLU A 14 2.50 6.50 -15.84
N VAL A 15 1.43 5.77 -16.17
CA VAL A 15 0.43 5.41 -15.17
C VAL A 15 1.20 4.49 -14.25
N SER A 16 1.49 4.98 -13.04
CA SER A 16 2.12 4.19 -12.00
C SER A 16 1.34 2.89 -11.87
N ASP A 17 2.01 1.74 -12.00
CA ASP A 17 1.40 0.43 -11.79
C ASP A 17 0.96 0.22 -10.33
N TRP A 18 1.30 1.17 -9.45
CA TRP A 18 0.83 1.25 -8.07
C TRP A 18 -0.53 1.95 -7.98
N PRO A 19 -1.46 1.43 -7.16
CA PRO A 19 -2.68 2.16 -6.81
C PRO A 19 -2.39 3.57 -6.30
N ALA A 20 -3.24 4.54 -6.63
CA ALA A 20 -3.03 5.92 -6.22
C ALA A 20 -3.18 6.06 -4.70
N ALA A 21 -2.21 6.73 -4.05
CA ALA A 21 -2.23 6.91 -2.60
C ALA A 21 -3.49 7.67 -2.14
N GLN A 22 -3.98 8.60 -2.95
CA GLN A 22 -5.16 9.43 -2.67
C GLN A 22 -6.42 8.60 -2.46
N ASP A 23 -6.55 7.46 -3.13
CA ASP A 23 -7.73 6.58 -3.07
C ASP A 23 -7.93 5.97 -1.68
N TYR A 24 -6.89 5.98 -0.84
CA TYR A 24 -6.94 5.44 0.51
C TYR A 24 -7.21 6.49 1.60
N ILE A 25 -7.21 7.79 1.27
CA ILE A 25 -7.46 8.82 2.28
C ILE A 25 -8.93 8.77 2.71
N ALA A 26 -9.18 8.63 4.02
CA ALA A 26 -10.54 8.59 4.52
C ALA A 26 -11.23 9.95 4.40
N GLU A 27 -12.47 9.95 3.90
CA GLU A 27 -13.30 11.17 3.81
C GLU A 27 -13.76 11.67 5.17
N LYS A 28 -13.88 10.77 6.16
CA LYS A 28 -14.31 11.12 7.51
C LYS A 28 -13.35 12.13 8.15
N SER A 29 -13.90 13.12 8.84
CA SER A 29 -13.10 14.12 9.55
C SER A 29 -12.30 13.52 10.69
N CYS A 30 -11.00 13.87 10.78
CA CYS A 30 -10.15 13.48 11.92
C CYS A 30 -10.63 14.04 13.27
N SER A 31 -11.50 15.06 13.28
CA SER A 31 -12.12 15.54 14.53
C SER A 31 -13.00 14.49 15.22
N LEU A 32 -13.46 13.48 14.46
CA LEU A 32 -14.29 12.38 14.93
C LEU A 32 -13.48 11.15 15.36
N SER A 33 -12.14 11.25 15.33
CA SER A 33 -11.23 10.19 15.76
C SER A 33 -11.03 10.23 17.28
N ALA A 34 -10.71 9.07 17.87
CA ALA A 34 -10.23 9.01 19.26
C ALA A 34 -8.86 9.71 19.42
N GLU A 35 -8.06 9.77 18.34
CA GLU A 35 -6.74 10.41 18.30
C GLU A 35 -6.65 11.45 17.15
N PRO A 36 -7.33 12.62 17.27
CA PRO A 36 -7.44 13.57 16.16
C PRO A 36 -6.11 14.10 15.63
N ALA A 37 -5.11 14.27 16.51
CA ALA A 37 -3.79 14.76 16.11
C ALA A 37 -3.05 13.71 15.27
N ARG A 38 -3.05 12.44 15.71
CA ARG A 38 -2.42 11.34 14.98
C ARG A 38 -3.09 11.06 13.64
N CYS A 39 -4.42 11.17 13.60
CA CYS A 39 -5.18 11.07 12.35
C CYS A 39 -4.73 12.13 11.34
N ARG A 40 -4.64 13.40 11.76
CA ARG A 40 -4.20 14.51 10.88
C ARG A 40 -2.77 14.29 10.38
N THR A 41 -1.82 14.02 11.29
CA THR A 41 -0.44 13.77 10.91
C THR A 41 -0.32 12.64 9.90
N THR A 42 -1.03 11.52 10.12
CA THR A 42 -0.99 10.38 9.20
C THR A 42 -1.52 10.76 7.82
N ARG A 43 -2.64 11.51 7.76
CA ARG A 43 -3.23 11.97 6.51
C ARG A 43 -2.31 12.94 5.76
N ASP A 44 -1.72 13.89 6.48
CA ASP A 44 -0.82 14.91 5.91
C ASP A 44 0.45 14.30 5.32
N THR A 45 0.96 13.21 5.91
CA THR A 45 2.18 12.53 5.43
C THR A 45 1.90 11.33 4.54
N TRP A 46 0.63 10.97 4.30
CA TRP A 46 0.27 9.69 3.66
C TRP A 46 0.85 9.54 2.26
N ILE A 47 0.71 10.56 1.40
CA ILE A 47 1.15 10.48 0.00
C ILE A 47 2.67 10.25 -0.08
N ASP A 48 3.45 10.99 0.71
CA ASP A 48 4.90 10.83 0.78
C ASP A 48 5.31 9.48 1.39
N THR A 49 4.61 9.03 2.44
CA THR A 49 4.82 7.70 3.03
C THR A 49 4.56 6.61 2.00
N TYR A 50 3.43 6.66 1.29
CA TYR A 50 3.07 5.68 0.28
C TYR A 50 4.09 5.66 -0.86
N HIS A 51 4.48 6.83 -1.38
CA HIS A 51 5.51 6.93 -2.41
C HIS A 51 6.86 6.36 -1.96
N LYS A 52 7.28 6.61 -0.71
CA LYS A 52 8.51 6.01 -0.16
C LYS A 52 8.39 4.49 -0.06
N ALA A 53 7.22 3.97 0.32
CA ALA A 53 6.97 2.53 0.36
C ALA A 53 7.10 1.87 -1.02
N THR A 54 6.56 2.52 -2.07
CA THR A 54 6.69 2.06 -3.46
C THR A 54 8.11 2.16 -4.02
N LEU A 55 8.98 2.93 -3.37
CA LEU A 55 10.43 2.98 -3.64
C LEU A 55 11.27 2.02 -2.78
N GLY A 56 10.63 1.16 -1.99
CA GLY A 56 11.33 0.16 -1.19
C GLY A 56 11.74 0.59 0.21
N ASN A 57 11.29 1.76 0.70
CA ASN A 57 11.60 2.17 2.07
C ASN A 57 10.83 1.32 3.09
N PHE A 58 11.56 0.46 3.81
CA PHE A 58 11.02 -0.53 4.75
C PHE A 58 10.06 0.06 5.80
N GLU A 59 10.48 1.12 6.50
CA GLU A 59 9.65 1.80 7.51
C GLU A 59 8.33 2.34 6.92
N SER A 60 8.39 2.88 5.71
CA SER A 60 7.20 3.36 5.01
C SER A 60 6.29 2.20 4.58
N GLN A 61 6.85 1.06 4.17
CA GLN A 61 6.08 -0.15 3.86
C GLN A 61 5.33 -0.64 5.09
N HIS A 62 5.97 -0.71 6.26
CA HIS A 62 5.30 -1.04 7.52
C HIS A 62 4.15 -0.09 7.81
N ARG A 63 4.39 1.23 7.70
CA ARG A 63 3.35 2.23 7.97
C ARG A 63 2.16 2.10 7.02
N VAL A 64 2.41 1.86 5.72
CA VAL A 64 1.35 1.59 4.74
C VAL A 64 0.58 0.32 5.08
N ALA A 65 1.28 -0.78 5.38
CA ALA A 65 0.67 -2.07 5.73
C ALA A 65 -0.25 -1.96 6.95
N ILE A 66 0.22 -1.30 8.02
CA ILE A 66 -0.54 -1.08 9.24
C ILE A 66 -1.73 -0.16 9.01
N CYS A 67 -1.55 0.96 8.31
CA CYS A 67 -2.66 1.90 8.10
C CYS A 67 -3.75 1.36 7.18
N LEU A 68 -3.41 0.61 6.14
CA LEU A 68 -4.41 -0.08 5.32
C LEU A 68 -5.11 -1.19 6.12
N SER A 69 -4.42 -1.82 7.07
CA SER A 69 -5.04 -2.82 7.94
C SER A 69 -6.00 -2.21 8.96
N THR A 70 -5.67 -1.06 9.56
CA THR A 70 -6.33 -0.56 10.79
C THR A 70 -7.04 0.79 10.65
N GLY A 71 -6.90 1.43 9.50
CA GLY A 71 -7.43 2.78 9.24
C GLY A 71 -6.66 3.91 9.93
N CYS A 72 -5.64 3.61 10.74
CA CYS A 72 -4.78 4.59 11.44
C CYS A 72 -5.59 5.75 12.05
N ASP A 73 -6.46 5.41 13.01
CA ASP A 73 -7.30 6.37 13.72
C ASP A 73 -8.27 7.13 12.80
N GLY A 74 -8.72 6.50 11.71
CA GLY A 74 -9.62 7.10 10.72
C GLY A 74 -8.93 8.05 9.74
N ALA A 75 -7.60 8.06 9.68
CA ALA A 75 -6.86 8.79 8.67
C ALA A 75 -7.03 8.18 7.28
N ILE A 76 -7.06 6.85 7.23
CA ILE A 76 -7.02 6.01 6.04
C ILE A 76 -8.26 5.12 6.02
N THR A 77 -8.83 4.91 4.84
CA THR A 77 -9.89 3.91 4.63
C THR A 77 -9.28 2.52 4.73
N GLU A 78 -9.76 1.69 5.66
CA GLU A 78 -9.29 0.31 5.79
C GLU A 78 -9.44 -0.44 4.47
N ASN A 79 -8.35 -1.10 4.05
CA ASN A 79 -8.33 -2.05 2.96
C ASN A 79 -7.49 -3.24 3.40
N ARG A 80 -8.13 -4.18 4.09
CA ARG A 80 -7.46 -5.30 4.77
C ARG A 80 -6.72 -6.22 3.81
N MET A 81 -7.27 -6.45 2.62
CA MET A 81 -6.62 -7.25 1.58
C MET A 81 -5.30 -6.60 1.15
N PHE A 82 -5.30 -5.30 0.84
CA PHE A 82 -4.07 -4.59 0.50
C PHE A 82 -3.12 -4.40 1.69
N GLY A 83 -3.64 -4.26 2.90
CA GLY A 83 -2.84 -4.29 4.12
C GLY A 83 -2.05 -5.59 4.23
N CYS A 84 -2.73 -6.73 4.06
CA CYS A 84 -2.09 -8.04 4.02
C CYS A 84 -1.09 -8.19 2.85
N ALA A 85 -1.42 -7.66 1.66
CA ALA A 85 -0.50 -7.70 0.53
C ALA A 85 0.82 -7.00 0.86
N TRP A 86 0.78 -5.80 1.47
CA TRP A 86 1.98 -5.10 1.92
C TRP A 86 2.73 -5.86 3.03
N GLN A 87 2.03 -6.46 4.01
CA GLN A 87 2.67 -7.30 5.02
C GLN A 87 3.45 -8.45 4.37
N LYS A 88 2.87 -9.09 3.35
CA LYS A 88 3.54 -10.15 2.58
C LYS A 88 4.70 -9.62 1.75
N THR A 89 4.58 -8.43 1.15
CA THR A 89 5.68 -7.78 0.43
C THR A 89 6.87 -7.52 1.35
N ILE A 90 6.64 -7.05 2.58
CA ILE A 90 7.70 -6.82 3.57
C ILE A 90 8.46 -8.12 3.84
N VAL A 91 7.76 -9.21 4.16
CA VAL A 91 8.38 -10.53 4.38
C VAL A 91 9.09 -11.05 3.13
N GLY A 92 8.46 -10.90 1.95
CA GLY A 92 9.01 -11.33 0.67
C GLY A 92 10.25 -10.55 0.23
N SER A 93 10.36 -9.28 0.65
CA SER A 93 11.49 -8.40 0.30
C SER A 93 12.82 -8.86 0.90
N ARG A 94 12.76 -9.60 2.02
CA ARG A 94 13.93 -10.01 2.82
C ARG A 94 14.85 -8.83 3.16
N HIS A 95 14.25 -7.67 3.44
CA HIS A 95 14.99 -6.46 3.84
C HIS A 95 15.88 -6.74 5.07
N PRO A 96 17.08 -6.15 5.20
CA PRO A 96 17.97 -6.42 6.33
C PRO A 96 17.40 -6.07 7.71
N GLU A 97 16.43 -5.15 7.75
CA GLU A 97 15.75 -4.71 8.98
C GLU A 97 14.56 -5.60 9.36
N TYR A 98 14.25 -6.62 8.54
CA TYR A 98 13.20 -7.60 8.82
C TYR A 98 13.40 -8.26 10.19
N ALA A 99 12.32 -8.37 10.94
CA ALA A 99 12.30 -8.88 12.31
C ALA A 99 11.16 -9.87 12.55
N ALA A 100 11.21 -10.55 13.70
CA ALA A 100 10.17 -11.51 14.09
C ALA A 100 8.77 -10.86 14.18
N ALA A 101 8.69 -9.59 14.56
CA ALA A 101 7.44 -8.83 14.63
C ALA A 101 6.71 -8.74 13.29
N ASP A 102 7.42 -8.81 12.16
CA ASP A 102 6.82 -8.75 10.82
C ASP A 102 6.03 -10.04 10.54
N ASN A 103 6.46 -11.18 11.09
CA ASN A 103 5.67 -12.41 11.03
C ASN A 103 4.43 -12.34 11.91
N ASP A 104 4.51 -11.68 13.06
CA ASP A 104 3.35 -11.48 13.93
C ASP A 104 2.31 -10.59 13.23
N ASP A 105 2.76 -9.56 12.53
CA ASP A 105 1.89 -8.70 11.71
C ASP A 105 1.26 -9.47 10.54
N VAL A 106 2.01 -10.35 9.85
CA VAL A 106 1.42 -11.25 8.85
C VAL A 106 0.39 -12.19 9.48
N ALA A 107 0.73 -12.84 10.60
CA ALA A 107 -0.18 -13.78 11.26
C ALA A 107 -1.50 -13.11 11.68
N LYS A 108 -1.40 -11.86 12.15
CA LYS A 108 -2.55 -11.06 12.55
C LYS A 108 -3.36 -10.54 11.36
N PHE A 109 -2.74 -9.79 10.46
CA PHE A 109 -3.43 -9.05 9.41
C PHE A 109 -3.67 -9.85 8.12
N CYS A 110 -3.06 -11.03 8.00
CA CYS A 110 -3.37 -12.02 6.97
C CYS A 110 -4.01 -13.29 7.53
N GLY A 111 -4.37 -13.32 8.82
CA GLY A 111 -4.99 -14.48 9.46
C GLY A 111 -6.44 -14.70 9.04
N GLU A 112 -6.98 -15.88 9.33
CA GLU A 112 -8.36 -16.25 8.95
C GLU A 112 -9.43 -15.46 9.73
N GLU A 113 -9.07 -14.93 10.89
CA GLU A 113 -9.91 -14.01 11.67
C GLU A 113 -10.00 -12.61 11.04
N TRP A 114 -9.07 -12.28 10.13
CA TRP A 114 -8.97 -10.95 9.52
C TRP A 114 -9.47 -10.89 8.07
N LEU A 115 -9.16 -11.94 7.30
CA LEU A 115 -9.49 -12.06 5.87
C LEU A 115 -10.01 -13.46 5.55
N ASP A 116 -10.98 -13.55 4.65
CA ASP A 116 -11.42 -14.84 4.11
C ASP A 116 -10.38 -15.47 3.17
N ASN A 117 -10.61 -16.71 2.74
CA ASN A 117 -9.65 -17.45 1.91
C ASN A 117 -9.41 -16.80 0.55
N ALA A 118 -10.42 -16.16 -0.03
CA ALA A 118 -10.32 -15.53 -1.34
C ALA A 118 -9.48 -14.26 -1.24
N ASP A 119 -9.74 -13.40 -0.26
CA ASP A 119 -8.95 -12.20 -0.03
C ASP A 119 -7.52 -12.52 0.38
N ARG A 120 -7.29 -13.58 1.16
CA ARG A 120 -5.94 -14.05 1.48
C ARG A 120 -5.18 -14.51 0.23
N GLN A 121 -5.85 -15.12 -0.74
CA GLN A 121 -5.22 -15.51 -2.01
C GLN A 121 -4.93 -14.27 -2.85
N THR A 122 -5.91 -13.37 -3.02
CA THR A 122 -5.74 -12.11 -3.74
C THR A 122 -4.60 -11.27 -3.16
N ALA A 123 -4.46 -11.19 -1.83
CA ALA A 123 -3.38 -10.49 -1.17
C ALA A 123 -2.00 -11.12 -1.45
N ARG A 124 -1.91 -12.46 -1.59
CA ARG A 124 -0.67 -13.13 -1.99
C ARG A 124 -0.31 -12.77 -3.42
N ASP A 125 -1.27 -12.87 -4.34
CA ASP A 125 -1.06 -12.57 -5.75
C ASP A 125 -0.65 -11.10 -5.93
N GLN A 126 -1.28 -10.18 -5.19
CA GLN A 126 -0.93 -8.77 -5.19
C GLN A 126 0.46 -8.48 -4.58
N ALA A 127 0.87 -9.23 -3.56
CA ALA A 127 2.21 -9.10 -2.98
C ALA A 127 3.30 -9.49 -4.00
N GLU A 128 3.07 -10.53 -4.82
CA GLU A 128 3.98 -10.91 -5.89
C GLU A 128 4.13 -9.78 -6.92
N VAL A 129 3.02 -9.13 -7.30
CA VAL A 129 3.05 -7.94 -8.18
C VAL A 129 3.89 -6.82 -7.54
N PHE A 130 3.67 -6.53 -6.25
CA PHE A 130 4.45 -5.50 -5.56
C PHE A 130 5.94 -5.83 -5.50
N LEU A 131 6.31 -7.09 -5.27
CA LEU A 131 7.70 -7.53 -5.30
C LEU A 131 8.31 -7.37 -6.70
N THR A 132 7.55 -7.61 -7.77
CA THR A 132 8.00 -7.35 -9.15
C THR A 132 8.21 -5.86 -9.40
N LEU A 133 7.27 -5.01 -9.00
CA LEU A 133 7.37 -3.56 -9.15
C LEU A 133 8.55 -2.97 -8.36
N LEU A 134 8.91 -3.58 -7.22
CA LEU A 134 10.09 -3.22 -6.44
C LEU A 134 11.40 -3.78 -7.02
N GLY A 135 11.35 -4.57 -8.09
CA GLY A 135 12.51 -5.20 -8.71
C GLY A 135 13.14 -6.34 -7.87
N ILE A 136 12.36 -6.93 -6.96
CA ILE A 136 12.82 -7.97 -6.03
C ILE A 136 12.60 -9.37 -6.59
N SER A 137 11.47 -9.62 -7.25
CA SER A 137 11.17 -10.93 -7.84
C SER A 137 11.77 -11.07 -9.25
N LYS A 138 12.15 -12.31 -9.61
CA LYS A 138 12.61 -12.73 -10.93
C LYS A 138 11.63 -13.73 -11.53
#